data_AF-A0A1B7WJV1-F1
#
_entry.id   AF-A0A1B7WJV1-F1
#
_cell.length_a   1.000
_cell.length_b   1.000
_cell.length_c   1.000
_cell.angle_alpha   90.00
_cell.angle_beta   90.00
_cell.angle_gamma   90.00
#
_symmetry.space_group_name_H-M   'P 1'
#
loop_
_entity.id
_entity.type
_entity.pdbx_description
1 polymer ?
#
loop_
_entity_poly.entity_id
_entity_poly.type
_entity_poly.pdbx_seq_one_letter_code
_entity_poly.pdbx_strand_id
1 'polypeptide(L)'
;MRNSILTGLLLAGFLSLPSGMTSQTPGSSIALAAANNQNRDYNQYMREGYKKTAVREFRTALSLFKQAEQLRPGDRYAQNAISNVRAYIDRGKHKQLVFVSTRPMRVRLGATRGCLNPATSLDGKNHQSELTALTAMSDTDNSQLTTSDHPTFFFYIPKTAEPIQSLEFVLKNEADKPLYTKNFKTPPQGGILSIKVPDHRPLKLDQKYTWMLSANCSNSGNKSDLSLTGAIQVVKDDNLSAAIQQTSDPIEQVMLYAASGIWENAITTLADLRRQKPNDPTVQNYWEQLLTSVKHLQEANIAQEPPLN
;
A
#
# COMPACT_ATOMS: atom_id res chain seq x y z
N MET A 1 -38.05 64.28 28.26
CA MET A 1 -37.60 65.68 28.19
C MET A 1 -36.85 65.88 26.88
N ARG A 2 -37.30 66.87 26.10
CA ARG A 2 -36.63 67.63 25.01
C ARG A 2 -36.02 66.91 23.78
N ASN A 3 -36.82 66.97 22.70
CA ASN A 3 -36.51 67.43 21.34
C ASN A 3 -35.14 68.07 21.09
N SER A 4 -34.56 67.80 19.92
CA SER A 4 -34.51 68.81 18.84
C SER A 4 -34.21 68.22 17.46
N ILE A 5 -34.92 68.79 16.48
CA ILE A 5 -34.97 68.53 15.05
C ILE A 5 -33.85 69.31 14.36
N LEU A 6 -33.26 68.76 13.30
CA LEU A 6 -32.76 69.59 12.19
C LEU A 6 -32.84 68.83 10.86
N THR A 7 -33.73 69.37 10.04
CA THR A 7 -34.00 69.10 8.62
C THR A 7 -32.81 69.46 7.73
N GLY A 8 -32.53 68.61 6.75
CA GLY A 8 -31.66 68.90 5.60
C GLY A 8 -32.17 68.15 4.37
N LEU A 9 -32.60 68.91 3.37
CA LEU A 9 -33.24 68.51 2.12
C LEU A 9 -32.19 68.21 1.02
N LEU A 10 -32.63 67.54 -0.07
CA LEU A 10 -31.99 67.38 -1.40
C LEU A 10 -30.99 66.20 -1.50
N LEU A 11 -30.93 65.36 -2.54
CA LEU A 11 -31.34 65.45 -3.94
C LEU A 11 -31.54 64.01 -4.48
N ALA A 12 -32.58 63.76 -5.27
CA ALA A 12 -32.77 62.49 -5.97
C ALA A 12 -31.79 62.39 -7.14
N GLY A 13 -30.93 61.36 -7.11
CA GLY A 13 -30.05 60.99 -8.22
C GLY A 13 -30.27 59.52 -8.58
N PHE A 14 -31.07 59.27 -9.62
CA PHE A 14 -31.17 57.97 -10.26
C PHE A 14 -29.85 57.66 -10.97
N LEU A 15 -29.00 56.84 -10.36
CA LEU A 15 -27.89 56.19 -11.06
C LEU A 15 -28.46 54.96 -11.77
N SER A 16 -28.70 55.11 -13.07
CA SER A 16 -28.84 53.98 -13.99
C SER A 16 -27.58 53.13 -13.93
N LEU A 17 -27.68 51.93 -13.36
CA LEU A 17 -26.64 50.92 -13.47
C LEU A 17 -26.47 50.58 -14.96
N PRO A 18 -25.26 50.63 -15.53
CA PRO A 18 -25.04 50.05 -16.85
C PRO A 18 -25.25 48.55 -16.71
N SER A 19 -26.12 47.99 -17.56
CA SER A 19 -26.27 46.56 -17.75
C SER A 19 -24.91 45.98 -18.11
N GLY A 20 -24.20 45.48 -17.10
CA GLY A 20 -22.96 44.74 -17.28
C GLY A 20 -23.30 43.52 -18.12
N MET A 21 -22.84 43.53 -19.36
CA MET A 21 -22.77 42.35 -20.21
C MET A 21 -22.15 41.22 -19.41
N THR A 22 -22.94 40.23 -19.00
CA THR A 22 -22.41 38.90 -18.70
C THR A 22 -21.89 38.34 -20.01
N SER A 23 -20.63 38.62 -20.33
CA SER A 23 -19.90 37.82 -21.31
C SER A 23 -19.69 36.44 -20.69
N GLN A 24 -20.67 35.56 -20.89
CA GLN A 24 -20.42 34.12 -20.83
C GLN A 24 -19.42 33.83 -21.95
N THR A 25 -18.13 33.78 -21.62
CA THR A 25 -17.09 33.32 -22.53
C THR A 25 -17.44 31.90 -22.98
N PRO A 26 -17.71 31.66 -24.28
CA PRO A 26 -18.03 30.32 -24.80
C PRO A 26 -16.90 29.30 -24.56
N GLY A 27 -15.67 29.77 -24.30
CA GLY A 27 -14.50 28.92 -24.08
C GLY A 27 -14.49 28.17 -22.74
N SER A 28 -15.16 28.67 -21.69
CA SER A 28 -15.09 28.05 -20.37
C SER A 28 -15.88 26.73 -20.30
N SER A 29 -17.09 26.70 -20.85
CA SER A 29 -17.94 25.50 -20.85
C SER A 29 -17.42 24.40 -21.78
N ILE A 30 -16.83 24.76 -22.92
CA ILE A 30 -16.23 23.81 -23.87
C ILE A 30 -14.96 23.18 -23.29
N ALA A 31 -14.09 23.98 -22.65
CA ALA A 31 -12.89 23.47 -21.98
C ALA A 31 -13.24 22.53 -20.81
N LEU A 32 -14.25 22.88 -20.01
CA LEU A 32 -14.79 22.02 -18.94
C LEU A 32 -15.37 20.71 -19.49
N ALA A 33 -16.11 20.76 -20.61
CA ALA A 33 -16.64 19.56 -21.26
C ALA A 33 -15.53 18.66 -21.82
N ALA A 34 -14.51 19.24 -22.45
CA ALA A 34 -13.34 18.50 -22.96
C ALA A 34 -12.56 17.84 -21.81
N ALA A 35 -12.31 18.55 -20.71
CA ALA A 35 -11.65 18.00 -19.52
C ALA A 35 -12.47 16.86 -18.87
N ASN A 36 -13.80 17.01 -18.83
CA ASN A 36 -14.69 15.95 -18.34
C ASN A 36 -14.67 14.70 -19.24
N ASN A 37 -14.60 14.87 -20.56
CA ASN A 37 -14.48 13.75 -21.49
C ASN A 37 -13.13 13.04 -21.33
N GLN A 38 -12.01 13.79 -21.26
CA GLN A 38 -10.70 13.21 -20.99
C GLN A 38 -10.65 12.42 -19.67
N ASN A 39 -11.31 12.91 -18.62
CA ASN A 39 -11.41 12.18 -17.35
C ASN A 39 -12.23 10.88 -17.49
N ARG A 40 -13.33 10.90 -18.23
CA ARG A 40 -14.13 9.69 -18.51
C ARG A 40 -13.33 8.66 -19.30
N ASP A 41 -12.66 9.10 -20.37
CA ASP A 41 -11.85 8.24 -21.23
C ASP A 41 -10.67 7.65 -20.45
N TYR A 42 -9.96 8.46 -19.66
CA TYR A 42 -8.91 7.99 -18.76
C TYR A 42 -9.42 6.89 -17.82
N ASN A 43 -10.53 7.14 -17.13
CA ASN A 43 -11.10 6.17 -16.19
C ASN A 43 -11.58 4.90 -16.88
N GLN A 44 -12.10 5.01 -18.11
CA GLN A 44 -12.45 3.86 -18.92
C GLN A 44 -11.22 3.02 -19.26
N TYR A 45 -10.14 3.64 -19.75
CA TYR A 45 -8.90 2.92 -20.07
C TYR A 45 -8.28 2.26 -18.84
N MET A 46 -8.25 2.93 -17.69
CA MET A 46 -7.78 2.34 -16.44
C MET A 46 -8.61 1.12 -16.03
N ARG A 47 -9.94 1.25 -16.00
CA ARG A 47 -10.84 0.14 -15.62
C ARG A 47 -10.72 -1.05 -16.57
N GLU A 48 -10.75 -0.81 -17.87
CA GLU A 48 -10.59 -1.88 -18.86
C GLU A 48 -9.20 -2.51 -18.76
N GLY A 49 -8.14 -1.72 -18.53
CA GLY A 49 -6.80 -2.22 -18.29
C GLY A 49 -6.73 -3.18 -17.10
N TYR A 50 -7.37 -2.81 -15.99
CA TYR A 50 -7.47 -3.67 -14.80
C TYR A 50 -8.26 -4.95 -15.07
N LYS A 51 -9.43 -4.87 -15.72
CA LYS A 51 -10.19 -6.05 -16.13
C LYS A 51 -9.35 -7.02 -16.97
N LYS A 52 -8.61 -6.49 -17.95
CA LYS A 52 -7.71 -7.28 -18.79
C LYS A 52 -6.54 -7.87 -18.02
N THR A 53 -6.07 -7.20 -16.97
CA THR A 53 -5.04 -7.73 -16.08
C THR A 53 -5.55 -8.91 -15.26
N ALA A 54 -6.77 -8.81 -14.70
CA ALA A 54 -7.39 -9.90 -13.94
C ALA A 54 -7.50 -11.20 -14.75
N VAL A 55 -7.90 -11.10 -16.02
CA VAL A 55 -7.98 -12.26 -16.93
C VAL A 55 -6.66 -12.58 -17.65
N ARG A 56 -5.54 -11.97 -17.22
CA ARG A 56 -4.17 -12.20 -17.74
C ARG A 56 -3.97 -11.86 -19.22
N GLU A 57 -4.80 -10.98 -19.78
CA GLU A 57 -4.61 -10.36 -21.08
C GLU A 57 -3.60 -9.19 -20.98
N PHE A 58 -2.37 -9.47 -20.51
CA PHE A 58 -1.39 -8.44 -20.14
C PHE A 58 -1.01 -7.50 -21.28
N ARG A 59 -0.96 -7.98 -22.53
CA ARG A 59 -0.66 -7.13 -23.69
C ARG A 59 -1.78 -6.12 -23.96
N THR A 60 -3.03 -6.55 -23.87
CA THR A 60 -4.20 -5.68 -24.00
C THR A 60 -4.25 -4.69 -22.85
N ALA A 61 -4.05 -5.17 -21.61
CA ALA A 61 -3.98 -4.33 -20.43
C ALA A 61 -2.90 -3.23 -20.56
N LEU A 62 -1.68 -3.60 -20.98
CA LEU A 62 -0.60 -2.64 -21.20
C LEU A 62 -0.95 -1.57 -22.23
N SER A 63 -1.64 -1.96 -23.31
CA SER A 63 -2.11 -1.00 -24.33
C SER A 63 -3.12 -0.01 -23.76
N LEU A 64 -4.05 -0.50 -22.93
CA LEU A 64 -5.07 0.34 -22.27
C LEU A 64 -4.43 1.30 -21.26
N PHE A 65 -3.51 0.82 -20.41
CA PHE A 65 -2.82 1.71 -19.46
C PHE A 65 -1.95 2.75 -20.17
N LYS A 66 -1.33 2.41 -21.31
CA LYS A 66 -0.61 3.41 -22.14
C LYS A 66 -1.54 4.48 -22.70
N GLN A 67 -2.77 4.14 -23.09
CA GLN A 67 -3.78 5.12 -23.51
C GLN A 67 -4.21 6.02 -22.35
N ALA A 68 -4.36 5.47 -21.14
CA ALA A 68 -4.61 6.27 -19.94
C ALA A 68 -3.45 7.25 -19.64
N GLU A 69 -2.20 6.80 -19.70
CA GLU A 69 -1.01 7.65 -19.49
C GLU A 69 -0.91 8.79 -20.51
N GLN A 70 -1.35 8.57 -21.76
CA GLN A 70 -1.38 9.64 -22.77
C GLN A 70 -2.38 10.74 -22.43
N LEU A 71 -3.51 10.39 -21.81
CA LEU A 71 -4.52 11.35 -21.36
C LEU A 71 -4.11 12.08 -20.08
N ARG A 72 -3.30 11.44 -19.23
CA ARG A 72 -2.74 12.02 -18.01
C ARG A 72 -1.26 11.70 -17.85
N PRO A 73 -0.37 12.40 -18.57
CA PRO A 73 1.07 12.18 -18.45
C PRO A 73 1.55 12.43 -17.02
N GLY A 74 2.30 11.50 -16.44
CA GLY A 74 2.78 11.62 -15.06
C GLY A 74 1.83 11.08 -14.00
N ASP A 75 0.67 10.54 -14.37
CA ASP A 75 -0.26 9.97 -13.41
C ASP A 75 0.28 8.70 -12.76
N ARG A 76 0.43 8.72 -11.43
CA ARG A 76 1.04 7.62 -10.69
C ARG A 76 0.33 6.27 -10.87
N TYR A 77 -1.00 6.26 -11.03
CA TYR A 77 -1.78 5.02 -11.13
C TYR A 77 -1.53 4.35 -12.47
N ALA A 78 -1.58 5.12 -13.56
CA ALA A 78 -1.26 4.63 -14.89
C ALA A 78 0.21 4.16 -14.99
N GLN A 79 1.16 4.93 -14.44
CA GLN A 79 2.58 4.55 -14.43
C GLN A 79 2.84 3.26 -13.67
N ASN A 80 2.26 3.10 -12.47
CA ASN A 80 2.38 1.87 -11.68
C ASN A 80 1.80 0.67 -12.44
N ALA A 81 0.60 0.82 -12.99
CA ALA A 81 -0.06 -0.24 -13.78
C ALA A 81 0.77 -0.65 -15.00
N ILE A 82 1.32 0.31 -15.73
CA ILE A 82 2.22 0.06 -16.87
C ILE A 82 3.47 -0.70 -16.41
N SER A 83 4.14 -0.24 -15.35
CA SER A 83 5.39 -0.84 -14.86
C SER A 83 5.18 -2.29 -14.44
N ASN A 84 4.18 -2.54 -13.59
CA ASN A 84 3.87 -3.87 -13.07
C ASN A 84 3.38 -4.81 -14.18
N VAL A 85 2.56 -4.33 -15.12
CA VAL A 85 2.10 -5.18 -16.24
C VAL A 85 3.19 -5.47 -17.26
N ARG A 86 4.13 -4.55 -17.51
CA ARG A 86 5.34 -4.88 -18.28
C ARG A 86 6.12 -6.00 -17.63
N ALA A 87 6.27 -5.97 -16.31
CA ALA A 87 6.97 -7.03 -15.60
C ALA A 87 6.30 -8.41 -15.76
N TYR A 88 4.97 -8.49 -15.88
CA TYR A 88 4.27 -9.73 -16.26
C TYR A 88 4.60 -10.20 -17.67
N ILE A 89 4.76 -9.28 -18.63
CA ILE A 89 5.06 -9.61 -20.03
C ILE A 89 6.51 -10.06 -20.17
N ASP A 90 7.44 -9.34 -19.54
CA ASP A 90 8.89 -9.53 -19.70
C ASP A 90 9.37 -10.84 -19.08
N ARG A 91 8.70 -11.36 -18.04
CA ARG A 91 9.02 -12.64 -17.41
C ARG A 91 8.53 -13.89 -18.19
N GLY A 92 7.87 -13.72 -19.34
CA GLY A 92 7.53 -14.81 -20.27
C GLY A 92 6.41 -15.75 -19.79
N LYS A 93 6.28 -16.95 -20.42
CA LYS A 93 5.13 -17.90 -20.37
C LYS A 93 4.67 -18.36 -18.97
N HIS A 94 5.37 -18.01 -17.89
CA HIS A 94 4.95 -18.34 -16.53
C HIS A 94 4.06 -17.20 -16.03
N LYS A 95 2.76 -17.48 -15.86
CA LYS A 95 1.70 -16.58 -15.37
C LYS A 95 1.93 -16.17 -13.89
N GLN A 96 3.13 -15.68 -13.58
CA GLN A 96 3.61 -15.46 -12.22
C GLN A 96 3.08 -14.13 -11.67
N LEU A 97 2.72 -14.08 -10.38
CA LEU A 97 2.50 -12.81 -9.67
C LEU A 97 3.80 -11.99 -9.64
N VAL A 98 3.70 -10.69 -9.89
CA VAL A 98 4.85 -9.78 -9.92
C VAL A 98 4.48 -8.50 -9.21
N PHE A 99 5.27 -8.16 -8.20
CA PHE A 99 5.30 -6.85 -7.59
C PHE A 99 6.68 -6.25 -7.81
N VAL A 100 6.77 -5.09 -8.46
CA VAL A 100 8.05 -4.40 -8.61
C VAL A 100 8.31 -3.59 -7.33
N SER A 101 9.23 -4.06 -6.49
CA SER A 101 9.60 -3.38 -5.24
C SER A 101 10.86 -2.53 -5.38
N THR A 102 10.92 -1.40 -4.69
CA THR A 102 12.19 -0.83 -4.21
C THR A 102 12.48 -1.20 -2.75
N ARG A 103 13.79 -1.22 -2.42
CA ARG A 103 14.38 -1.84 -1.23
C ARG A 103 13.83 -1.25 0.09
N PRO A 104 13.51 -2.06 1.10
CA PRO A 104 13.25 -1.54 2.45
C PRO A 104 14.55 -1.02 3.08
N MET A 105 14.45 0.12 3.77
CA MET A 105 15.55 0.66 4.56
C MET A 105 15.64 -0.12 5.88
N ARG A 106 16.69 -0.90 6.05
CA ARG A 106 17.03 -1.54 7.33
C ARG A 106 17.96 -0.60 8.09
N VAL A 107 17.50 -0.04 9.21
CA VAL A 107 18.39 0.66 10.14
C VAL A 107 19.01 -0.39 11.07
N ARG A 108 20.30 -0.70 10.88
CA ARG A 108 21.08 -1.44 11.88
C ARG A 108 21.75 -0.42 12.80
N LEU A 109 21.38 -0.38 14.08
CA LEU A 109 22.12 0.36 15.08
C LEU A 109 23.10 -0.60 15.78
N GLY A 110 24.34 -0.66 15.30
CA GLY A 110 25.47 -1.28 16.02
C GLY A 110 25.51 -2.82 16.08
N ALA A 111 26.64 -3.34 16.55
CA ALA A 111 26.94 -4.77 16.61
C ALA A 111 25.92 -5.53 17.48
N THR A 112 25.14 -6.42 16.85
CA THR A 112 24.11 -7.23 17.50
C THR A 112 24.76 -8.23 18.45
N ARG A 113 24.51 -8.09 19.76
CA ARG A 113 24.80 -9.10 20.78
C ARG A 113 23.46 -9.55 21.34
N GLY A 114 22.83 -10.56 20.73
CA GLY A 114 21.52 -11.02 21.19
C GLY A 114 20.98 -12.24 20.45
N CYS A 115 19.74 -12.61 20.76
CA CYS A 115 19.06 -13.78 20.20
C CYS A 115 18.87 -13.76 18.66
N LEU A 116 19.11 -12.61 18.03
CA LEU A 116 19.06 -12.38 16.58
C LEU A 116 20.46 -12.24 15.96
N ASN A 117 21.37 -13.14 16.32
CA ASN A 117 22.72 -13.17 15.73
C ASN A 117 22.66 -13.70 14.27
N PRO A 118 23.39 -13.07 13.33
CA PRO A 118 23.48 -13.53 11.94
C PRO A 118 24.32 -14.82 11.85
N ALA A 119 23.70 -15.95 12.16
CA ALA A 119 24.11 -17.30 11.78
C ALA A 119 23.03 -17.92 10.88
N THR A 120 23.21 -19.13 10.35
CA THR A 120 22.14 -19.87 9.66
C THR A 120 20.99 -20.18 10.63
N SER A 121 19.74 -20.02 10.18
CA SER A 121 18.54 -20.27 11.02
C SER A 121 18.53 -21.66 11.64
N LEU A 122 18.01 -21.76 12.87
CA LEU A 122 17.89 -23.03 13.60
C LEU A 122 16.71 -23.91 13.17
N ASP A 123 15.98 -23.49 12.15
CA ASP A 123 14.92 -24.31 11.55
C ASP A 123 15.44 -25.33 10.53
N GLY A 124 16.73 -25.27 10.16
CA GLY A 124 17.32 -26.15 9.15
C GLY A 124 16.82 -25.87 7.72
N LYS A 125 16.12 -24.74 7.50
CA LYS A 125 15.56 -24.34 6.20
C LYS A 125 16.41 -23.29 5.47
N ASN A 126 17.62 -23.02 5.97
CA ASN A 126 18.53 -22.00 5.42
C ASN A 126 17.89 -20.60 5.31
N HIS A 127 16.95 -20.27 6.19
CA HIS A 127 16.46 -18.90 6.30
C HIS A 127 17.55 -17.99 6.88
N GLN A 128 17.46 -16.69 6.57
CA GLN A 128 18.21 -15.70 7.32
C GLN A 128 17.69 -15.69 8.78
N SER A 129 18.59 -15.75 9.77
CA SER A 129 18.25 -15.67 11.20
C SER A 129 17.86 -14.24 11.64
N GLU A 130 17.14 -13.52 10.80
CA GLU A 130 16.88 -12.10 10.98
C GLU A 130 15.40 -11.80 10.84
N LEU A 131 14.90 -10.89 11.69
CA LEU A 131 13.56 -10.34 11.50
C LEU A 131 13.48 -9.70 10.10
N THR A 132 12.39 -10.00 9.40
CA THR A 132 12.15 -9.51 8.05
C THR A 132 10.74 -8.96 7.93
N ALA A 133 10.60 -7.72 7.45
CA ALA A 133 9.30 -7.15 7.13
C ALA A 133 8.88 -7.57 5.72
N LEU A 134 7.67 -8.12 5.58
CA LEU A 134 7.12 -8.53 4.30
C LEU A 134 6.44 -7.32 3.65
N THR A 135 7.27 -6.43 3.12
CA THR A 135 6.86 -5.11 2.62
C THR A 135 7.47 -4.85 1.26
N ALA A 136 6.73 -4.26 0.34
CA ALA A 136 7.28 -3.68 -0.88
C ALA A 136 6.95 -2.18 -0.94
N MET A 137 7.97 -1.34 -1.05
CA MET A 137 7.80 0.12 -1.06
C MET A 137 7.60 0.64 -2.48
N SER A 138 6.83 1.72 -2.61
CA SER A 138 6.73 2.50 -3.85
C SER A 138 7.99 3.35 -4.04
N ASP A 139 8.42 3.46 -5.31
CA ASP A 139 9.62 4.18 -5.75
C ASP A 139 9.60 5.69 -5.48
N THR A 140 8.41 6.24 -5.23
CA THR A 140 8.21 7.69 -5.12
C THR A 140 8.28 8.20 -3.68
N ASP A 141 7.82 7.42 -2.70
CA ASP A 141 7.58 7.90 -1.33
C ASP A 141 8.12 7.02 -0.20
N ASN A 142 8.87 5.95 -0.54
CA ASN A 142 9.40 4.97 0.42
C ASN A 142 8.32 4.45 1.40
N SER A 143 7.08 4.31 0.92
CA SER A 143 5.94 3.85 1.70
C SER A 143 5.20 2.75 0.95
N GLN A 144 4.64 1.82 1.71
CA GLN A 144 3.64 0.90 1.19
C GLN A 144 2.33 1.66 0.94
N LEU A 145 1.60 1.28 -0.09
CA LEU A 145 0.25 1.78 -0.32
C LEU A 145 -0.77 0.75 0.14
N THR A 146 -1.89 1.22 0.67
CA THR A 146 -3.07 0.42 1.00
C THR A 146 -4.34 1.17 0.63
N THR A 147 -5.39 0.46 0.22
CA THR A 147 -6.75 1.01 0.13
C THR A 147 -7.59 0.72 1.38
N SER A 148 -7.04 -0.04 2.34
CA SER A 148 -7.69 -0.37 3.61
C SER A 148 -7.42 0.71 4.65
N ASP A 149 -8.45 1.11 5.39
CA ASP A 149 -8.31 1.91 6.61
C ASP A 149 -7.88 1.05 7.82
N HIS A 150 -7.88 -0.28 7.68
CA HIS A 150 -7.38 -1.23 8.68
C HIS A 150 -6.33 -2.18 8.08
N PRO A 151 -5.14 -1.67 7.68
CA PRO A 151 -4.13 -2.50 7.05
C PRO A 151 -3.57 -3.55 8.01
N THR A 152 -2.97 -4.59 7.42
CA THR A 152 -2.29 -5.67 8.11
C THR A 152 -0.80 -5.66 7.78
N PHE A 153 0.04 -5.69 8.82
CA PHE A 153 1.49 -5.75 8.68
C PHE A 153 1.98 -7.18 8.83
N PHE A 154 2.92 -7.60 7.99
CA PHE A 154 3.46 -8.96 7.98
C PHE A 154 4.96 -8.96 8.29
N PHE A 155 5.35 -9.86 9.19
CA PHE A 155 6.74 -9.98 9.65
C PHE A 155 7.13 -11.45 9.75
N TYR A 156 8.26 -11.82 9.17
CA TYR A 156 8.89 -13.11 9.45
C TYR A 156 9.71 -13.01 10.73
N ILE A 157 9.42 -13.93 11.63
CA ILE A 157 10.12 -14.11 12.90
C ILE A 157 10.96 -15.39 12.79
N PRO A 158 12.30 -15.30 12.85
CA PRO A 158 13.15 -16.47 12.72
C PRO A 158 13.03 -17.37 13.95
N LYS A 159 13.29 -18.66 13.77
CA LYS A 159 13.51 -19.57 14.89
C LYS A 159 14.92 -19.37 15.44
N THR A 160 15.02 -18.93 16.68
CA THR A 160 16.29 -18.55 17.33
C THR A 160 16.74 -19.58 18.37
N ALA A 161 18.05 -19.61 18.66
CA ALA A 161 18.64 -20.48 19.72
C ALA A 161 18.16 -20.07 21.11
N GLU A 162 18.16 -18.77 21.33
CA GLU A 162 17.64 -18.14 22.53
C GLU A 162 16.28 -17.55 22.20
N PRO A 163 15.27 -17.68 23.08
CA PRO A 163 13.95 -17.15 22.80
C PRO A 163 13.96 -15.62 22.76
N ILE A 164 13.30 -15.06 21.74
CA ILE A 164 12.86 -13.66 21.77
C ILE A 164 11.78 -13.56 22.85
N GLN A 165 12.00 -12.77 23.90
CA GLN A 165 11.07 -12.68 25.04
C GLN A 165 9.74 -12.05 24.63
N SER A 166 9.82 -10.97 23.86
CA SER A 166 8.65 -10.22 23.41
C SER A 166 8.93 -9.46 22.13
N LEU A 167 7.85 -9.19 21.39
CA LEU A 167 7.83 -8.26 20.26
C LEU A 167 6.94 -7.08 20.63
N GLU A 168 7.36 -5.87 20.26
CA GLU A 168 6.56 -4.66 20.37
C GLU A 168 6.34 -4.07 18.97
N PHE A 169 5.08 -3.86 18.60
CA PHE A 169 4.70 -3.13 17.40
C PHE A 169 4.17 -1.76 17.78
N VAL A 170 4.66 -0.72 17.11
CA VAL A 170 4.21 0.67 17.28
C VAL A 170 3.86 1.25 15.92
N LEU A 171 2.63 1.74 15.76
CA LEU A 171 2.17 2.52 14.63
C LEU A 171 1.98 3.97 15.06
N LYS A 172 2.54 4.90 14.31
CA LYS A 172 2.52 6.34 14.58
C LYS A 172 1.93 7.11 13.41
N ASN A 173 1.36 8.27 13.72
CA ASN A 173 0.92 9.24 12.71
C ASN A 173 2.08 10.11 12.22
N GLU A 174 1.79 11.03 11.29
CA GLU A 174 2.77 11.98 10.73
C GLU A 174 3.43 12.90 11.76
N ALA A 175 2.77 13.13 12.92
CA ALA A 175 3.31 13.91 14.02
C ALA A 175 4.18 13.07 14.99
N ASP A 176 4.57 11.86 14.58
CA ASP A 176 5.31 10.86 15.36
C ASP A 176 4.62 10.45 16.68
N LYS A 177 3.30 10.68 16.79
CA LYS A 177 2.52 10.26 17.96
C LYS A 177 2.06 8.81 17.79
N PRO A 178 2.25 7.95 18.81
CA PRO A 178 1.78 6.56 18.75
C PRO A 178 0.25 6.53 18.70
N LEU A 179 -0.28 5.87 17.66
CA LEU A 179 -1.70 5.60 17.49
C LEU A 179 -2.07 4.22 18.02
N TYR A 180 -1.17 3.25 17.83
CA TYR A 180 -1.40 1.87 18.23
C TYR A 180 -0.07 1.23 18.65
N THR A 181 -0.07 0.65 19.84
CA THR A 181 1.03 -0.13 20.38
C THR A 181 0.49 -1.50 20.76
N LYS A 182 1.19 -2.57 20.39
CA LYS A 182 0.84 -3.94 20.78
C LYS A 182 2.07 -4.76 21.11
N ASN A 183 2.00 -5.45 22.24
CA ASN A 183 3.02 -6.41 22.67
C ASN A 183 2.56 -7.83 22.34
N PHE A 184 3.50 -8.66 21.87
CA PHE A 184 3.25 -10.05 21.49
C PHE A 184 4.25 -10.97 22.17
N LYS A 185 3.79 -12.19 22.47
CA LYS A 185 4.68 -13.31 22.75
C LYS A 185 5.18 -13.87 21.42
N THR A 186 6.46 -14.22 21.37
CA THR A 186 7.07 -14.78 20.17
C THR A 186 6.60 -16.23 19.97
N PRO A 187 6.18 -16.62 18.76
CA PRO A 187 5.95 -18.02 18.42
C PRO A 187 7.26 -18.82 18.57
N PRO A 188 7.32 -19.87 19.41
CA PRO A 188 8.56 -20.63 19.64
C PRO A 188 9.17 -21.24 18.37
N GLN A 189 8.32 -21.59 17.40
CA GLN A 189 8.70 -22.18 16.13
C GLN A 189 9.14 -21.15 15.07
N GLY A 190 9.00 -19.84 15.35
CA GLY A 190 9.11 -18.79 14.34
C GLY A 190 7.92 -18.80 13.36
N GLY A 191 8.06 -18.08 12.25
CA GLY A 191 7.06 -18.03 11.17
C GLY A 191 6.60 -16.61 10.84
N ILE A 192 5.63 -16.51 9.95
CA ILE A 192 5.13 -15.22 9.45
C ILE A 192 3.96 -14.75 10.31
N LEU A 193 4.21 -13.74 11.13
CA LEU A 193 3.23 -13.08 11.99
C LEU A 193 2.51 -11.95 11.23
N SER A 194 1.19 -11.85 11.41
CA SER A 194 0.39 -10.74 10.91
C SER A 194 -0.19 -9.88 12.04
N ILE A 195 -0.15 -8.56 11.87
CA ILE A 195 -0.65 -7.57 12.84
C ILE A 195 -1.64 -6.64 12.14
N LYS A 196 -2.93 -6.80 12.40
CA LYS A 196 -3.99 -5.93 11.89
C LYS A 196 -4.13 -4.67 12.76
N VAL A 197 -4.34 -3.51 12.11
CA VAL A 197 -4.80 -2.30 12.80
C VAL A 197 -6.20 -2.52 13.37
N PRO A 198 -6.47 -2.17 14.65
CA PRO A 198 -7.77 -2.41 15.26
C PRO A 198 -8.93 -1.67 14.57
N ASP A 199 -10.11 -2.30 14.54
CA ASP A 199 -11.29 -1.75 13.86
C ASP A 199 -11.79 -0.41 14.45
N HIS A 200 -11.50 -0.14 15.73
CA HIS A 200 -11.86 1.12 16.40
C HIS A 200 -10.85 2.26 16.16
N ARG A 201 -9.83 2.04 15.33
CA ARG A 201 -8.73 2.98 15.02
C ARG A 201 -8.45 3.01 13.51
N PRO A 202 -9.42 3.37 12.65
CA PRO A 202 -9.18 3.45 11.21
C PRO A 202 -8.12 4.50 10.88
N LEU A 203 -7.28 4.17 9.91
CA LEU A 203 -6.34 5.10 9.31
C LEU A 203 -7.07 5.99 8.32
N LYS A 204 -6.69 7.27 8.29
CA LYS A 204 -7.29 8.27 7.40
C LYS A 204 -6.69 8.22 6.01
N LEU A 205 -7.56 8.42 5.02
CA LEU A 205 -7.21 8.61 3.62
C LEU A 205 -6.16 9.72 3.43
N ASP A 206 -5.23 9.48 2.52
CA ASP A 206 -4.14 10.37 2.10
C ASP A 206 -3.15 10.75 3.22
N GLN A 207 -3.17 10.03 4.34
CA GLN A 207 -2.22 10.20 5.43
C GLN A 207 -1.15 9.12 5.43
N LYS A 208 0.08 9.52 5.72
CA LYS A 208 1.23 8.64 5.91
C LYS A 208 1.37 8.24 7.38
N TYR A 209 1.70 6.98 7.61
CA TYR A 209 1.94 6.43 8.93
C TYR A 209 3.29 5.75 8.93
N THR A 210 3.99 5.80 10.07
CA THR A 210 5.23 5.06 10.28
C THR A 210 4.97 3.94 11.26
N TRP A 211 5.61 2.80 11.04
CA TRP A 211 5.52 1.67 11.93
C TRP A 211 6.92 1.20 12.33
N MET A 212 6.99 0.59 13.51
CA MET A 212 8.20 -0.03 14.04
C MET A 212 7.83 -1.37 14.68
N LEU A 213 8.64 -2.39 14.43
CA LEU A 213 8.61 -3.65 15.16
C LEU A 213 9.95 -3.83 15.87
N SER A 214 9.93 -3.94 17.19
CA SER A 214 11.10 -4.16 18.03
C SER A 214 11.05 -5.55 18.67
N ALA A 215 12.20 -6.22 18.75
CA ALA A 215 12.34 -7.46 19.48
C ALA A 215 13.18 -7.28 20.74
N ASN A 216 12.72 -7.90 21.84
CA ASN A 216 13.41 -7.92 23.11
C ASN A 216 14.04 -9.30 23.35
N CYS A 217 15.36 -9.36 23.46
CA CYS A 217 16.12 -10.57 23.75
C CYS A 217 16.53 -10.60 25.23
N SER A 218 16.48 -11.77 25.88
CA SER A 218 16.76 -11.94 27.32
C SER A 218 18.12 -11.46 27.79
N ASN A 219 19.12 -11.52 26.91
CA ASN A 219 20.52 -11.31 27.25
C ASN A 219 21.08 -9.97 26.75
N SER A 220 20.26 -9.14 26.09
CA SER A 220 20.65 -7.79 25.67
C SER A 220 20.26 -6.80 26.77
N GLY A 221 21.23 -6.34 27.58
CA GLY A 221 20.97 -5.34 28.61
C GLY A 221 20.27 -4.10 28.03
N ASN A 222 19.02 -3.88 28.42
CA ASN A 222 18.17 -2.68 28.22
C ASN A 222 18.16 -2.00 26.84
N LYS A 223 18.61 -2.66 25.76
CA LYS A 223 18.51 -2.11 24.41
C LYS A 223 17.93 -3.16 23.48
N SER A 224 16.77 -2.85 22.92
CA SER A 224 16.21 -3.55 21.77
C SER A 224 17.12 -3.29 20.56
N ASP A 225 18.15 -4.12 20.39
CA ASP A 225 19.21 -3.87 19.40
C ASP A 225 18.75 -4.09 17.94
N LEU A 226 17.53 -4.60 17.72
CA LEU A 226 16.98 -4.79 16.38
C LEU A 226 15.52 -4.32 16.29
N SER A 227 15.31 -3.30 15.46
CA SER A 227 14.00 -2.77 15.10
C SER A 227 13.84 -2.73 13.58
N LEU A 228 12.70 -3.21 13.08
CA LEU A 228 12.29 -2.99 11.71
C LEU A 228 11.41 -1.74 11.66
N THR A 229 11.59 -0.92 10.63
CA THR A 229 10.80 0.30 10.44
C THR A 229 10.31 0.38 9.01
N GLY A 230 9.17 1.05 8.82
CA GLY A 230 8.72 1.44 7.49
C GLY A 230 7.56 2.40 7.55
N ALA A 231 7.00 2.69 6.38
CA ALA A 231 5.86 3.57 6.24
C ALA A 231 4.74 2.91 5.43
N ILE A 232 3.52 3.38 5.66
CA ILE A 232 2.33 3.02 4.90
C ILE A 232 1.47 4.27 4.68
N GLN A 233 0.82 4.36 3.53
CA GLN A 233 -0.12 5.43 3.20
C GLN A 233 -1.43 4.83 2.73
N VAL A 234 -2.54 5.35 3.27
CA VAL A 234 -3.88 5.01 2.79
C VAL A 234 -4.16 5.83 1.54
N VAL A 235 -4.44 5.18 0.42
CA VAL A 235 -4.73 5.82 -0.86
C VAL A 235 -6.09 5.39 -1.40
N LYS A 236 -6.67 6.24 -2.24
CA LYS A 236 -7.89 5.93 -2.98
C LYS A 236 -7.58 5.69 -4.45
N ASP A 237 -8.15 4.64 -5.01
CA ASP A 237 -8.18 4.40 -6.47
C ASP A 237 -9.56 3.88 -6.84
N ASP A 238 -10.38 4.76 -7.43
CA ASP A 238 -11.76 4.44 -7.81
C ASP A 238 -11.82 3.41 -8.96
N ASN A 239 -10.82 3.41 -9.85
CA ASN A 239 -10.78 2.49 -10.99
C ASN A 239 -10.40 1.08 -10.53
N LEU A 240 -9.42 0.96 -9.63
CA LEU A 240 -9.09 -0.30 -8.98
C LEU A 240 -10.25 -0.79 -8.12
N SER A 241 -10.86 0.07 -7.31
CA SER A 241 -11.99 -0.31 -6.45
C SER A 241 -13.14 -0.90 -7.27
N ALA A 242 -13.46 -0.29 -8.41
CA ALA A 242 -14.47 -0.81 -9.34
C ALA A 242 -14.07 -2.16 -9.96
N ALA A 243 -12.78 -2.38 -10.26
CA ALA A 243 -12.30 -3.65 -10.79
C ALA A 243 -12.33 -4.77 -9.75
N ILE A 244 -11.95 -4.48 -8.50
CA ILE A 244 -12.01 -5.43 -7.38
C ILE A 244 -13.45 -5.90 -7.14
N GLN A 245 -14.43 -4.98 -7.20
CA GLN A 245 -15.85 -5.31 -7.03
C GLN A 245 -16.43 -6.22 -8.11
N GLN A 246 -15.76 -6.36 -9.26
CA GLN A 246 -16.22 -7.18 -10.38
C GLN A 246 -15.74 -8.63 -10.31
N THR A 247 -14.87 -8.98 -9.36
CA THR A 247 -14.37 -10.33 -9.19
C THR A 247 -14.56 -10.85 -7.77
N SER A 248 -15.03 -12.08 -7.67
CA SER A 248 -15.11 -12.84 -6.42
C SER A 248 -13.92 -13.79 -6.23
N ASP A 249 -13.00 -13.88 -7.19
CA ASP A 249 -11.80 -14.72 -7.09
C ASP A 249 -10.70 -13.95 -6.34
N PRO A 250 -10.28 -14.40 -5.14
CA PRO A 250 -9.22 -13.74 -4.38
C PRO A 250 -7.89 -13.66 -5.14
N ILE A 251 -7.60 -14.60 -6.04
CA ILE A 251 -6.37 -14.57 -6.85
C ILE A 251 -6.44 -13.45 -7.89
N GLU A 252 -7.60 -13.21 -8.50
CA GLU A 252 -7.79 -12.07 -9.39
C GLU A 252 -7.66 -10.74 -8.63
N GLN A 253 -8.21 -10.67 -7.41
CA GLN A 253 -8.02 -9.51 -6.54
C GLN A 253 -6.54 -9.25 -6.22
N VAL A 254 -5.77 -10.30 -5.89
CA VAL A 254 -4.31 -10.20 -5.67
C VAL A 254 -3.60 -9.66 -6.92
N MET A 255 -3.95 -10.14 -8.13
CA MET A 255 -3.37 -9.64 -9.38
C MET A 255 -3.68 -8.16 -9.62
N LEU A 256 -4.91 -7.73 -9.32
CA LEU A 256 -5.34 -6.34 -9.45
C LEU A 256 -4.59 -5.41 -8.48
N TYR A 257 -4.46 -5.81 -7.22
CA TYR A 257 -3.68 -5.05 -6.23
C TYR A 257 -2.21 -4.98 -6.59
N ALA A 258 -1.61 -6.11 -7.02
CA ALA A 258 -0.22 -6.16 -7.43
C ALA A 258 0.04 -5.26 -8.67
N ALA A 259 -0.84 -5.32 -9.67
CA ALA A 259 -0.75 -4.46 -10.84
C ALA A 259 -0.84 -2.97 -10.47
N SER A 260 -1.63 -2.63 -9.46
CA SER A 260 -1.81 -1.25 -8.99
C SER A 260 -0.70 -0.77 -8.05
N GLY A 261 0.28 -1.62 -7.71
CA GLY A 261 1.34 -1.28 -6.76
C GLY A 261 0.86 -1.22 -5.30
N ILE A 262 -0.23 -1.91 -4.96
CA ILE A 262 -0.81 -1.93 -3.62
C ILE A 262 -0.45 -3.24 -2.92
N TRP A 263 0.80 -3.30 -2.41
CA TRP A 263 1.39 -4.51 -1.82
C TRP A 263 0.58 -5.02 -0.63
N GLU A 264 0.22 -4.13 0.29
CA GLU A 264 -0.41 -4.52 1.55
C GLU A 264 -1.72 -5.27 1.31
N ASN A 265 -2.60 -4.75 0.46
CA ASN A 265 -3.84 -5.46 0.10
C ASN A 265 -3.57 -6.79 -0.62
N ALA A 266 -2.56 -6.84 -1.51
CA ALA A 266 -2.21 -8.07 -2.23
C ALA A 266 -1.73 -9.18 -1.27
N ILE A 267 -0.79 -8.88 -0.38
CA ILE A 267 -0.27 -9.85 0.59
C ILE A 267 -1.33 -10.22 1.63
N THR A 268 -2.14 -9.28 2.11
CA THR A 268 -3.24 -9.56 3.05
C THR A 268 -4.23 -10.55 2.44
N THR A 269 -4.72 -10.27 1.24
CA THR A 269 -5.69 -11.14 0.53
C THR A 269 -5.12 -12.54 0.31
N LEU A 270 -3.84 -12.64 -0.09
CA LEU A 270 -3.21 -13.93 -0.36
C LEU A 270 -2.89 -14.71 0.92
N ALA A 271 -2.50 -14.01 2.00
CA ALA A 271 -2.27 -14.62 3.30
C ALA A 271 -3.56 -15.21 3.89
N ASP A 272 -4.68 -14.50 3.76
CA ASP A 272 -6.00 -15.01 4.17
C ASP A 272 -6.39 -16.24 3.37
N LEU A 273 -6.19 -16.22 2.05
CA LEU A 273 -6.45 -17.38 1.20
C LEU A 273 -5.54 -18.56 1.58
N ARG A 274 -4.26 -18.30 1.88
CA ARG A 274 -3.28 -19.32 2.31
C ARG A 274 -3.67 -19.96 3.63
N ARG A 275 -4.21 -19.19 4.58
CA ARG A 275 -4.77 -19.71 5.85
C ARG A 275 -6.02 -20.56 5.63
N GLN A 276 -6.93 -20.11 4.75
CA GLN A 276 -8.17 -20.84 4.44
C GLN A 276 -7.92 -22.13 3.66
N LYS A 277 -6.89 -22.14 2.79
CA LYS A 277 -6.54 -23.26 1.90
C LYS A 277 -5.07 -23.68 2.08
N PRO A 278 -4.69 -24.22 3.25
CA PRO A 278 -3.29 -24.49 3.59
C PRO A 278 -2.63 -25.61 2.77
N ASN A 279 -3.42 -26.47 2.12
CA ASN A 279 -2.90 -27.57 1.30
C ASN A 279 -3.17 -27.39 -0.20
N ASP A 280 -3.70 -26.24 -0.62
CA ASP A 280 -3.95 -25.98 -2.04
C ASP A 280 -2.63 -25.59 -2.74
N PRO A 281 -2.13 -26.40 -3.68
CA PRO A 281 -0.85 -26.15 -4.36
C PRO A 281 -0.90 -24.88 -5.23
N THR A 282 -2.08 -24.49 -5.69
CA THR A 282 -2.25 -23.25 -6.46
C THR A 282 -2.00 -22.04 -5.57
N VAL A 283 -2.57 -22.04 -4.37
CA VAL A 283 -2.40 -20.95 -3.40
C VAL A 283 -0.96 -20.87 -2.88
N GLN A 284 -0.33 -22.03 -2.64
CA GLN A 284 1.10 -22.13 -2.30
C GLN A 284 1.98 -21.47 -3.37
N ASN A 285 1.78 -21.85 -4.63
CA ASN A 285 2.53 -21.31 -5.74
C ASN A 285 2.35 -19.79 -5.91
N TYR A 286 1.14 -19.27 -5.73
CA TYR A 286 0.93 -17.81 -5.76
C TYR A 286 1.61 -17.10 -4.61
N TRP A 287 1.57 -17.67 -3.41
CA TRP A 287 2.25 -17.12 -2.23
C TRP A 287 3.76 -17.02 -2.46
N GLU A 288 4.36 -18.11 -2.94
CA GLU A 288 5.78 -18.14 -3.26
C GLU A 288 6.15 -17.14 -4.35
N GLN A 289 5.36 -17.03 -5.41
CA GLN A 289 5.58 -16.06 -6.47
C GLN A 289 5.51 -14.62 -5.96
N LEU A 290 4.51 -14.30 -5.13
CA LEU A 290 4.37 -12.94 -4.58
C LEU A 290 5.60 -12.58 -3.73
N LEU A 291 6.01 -13.46 -2.81
CA LEU A 291 7.17 -13.18 -1.95
C LEU A 291 8.49 -13.16 -2.74
N THR A 292 8.68 -14.06 -3.71
CA THR A 292 9.90 -14.07 -4.54
C THR A 292 9.93 -12.95 -5.58
N SER A 293 8.80 -12.28 -5.85
CA SER A 293 8.79 -11.10 -6.72
C SER A 293 9.53 -9.90 -6.11
N VAL A 294 9.70 -9.91 -4.79
CA VAL A 294 10.34 -8.85 -4.01
C VAL A 294 11.74 -9.28 -3.59
N LYS A 295 12.77 -8.55 -4.04
CA LYS A 295 14.17 -8.98 -3.95
C LYS A 295 14.61 -9.36 -2.53
N HIS A 296 14.35 -8.53 -1.51
CA HIS A 296 14.81 -8.82 -0.15
C HIS A 296 14.05 -9.99 0.50
N LEU A 297 12.81 -10.26 0.06
CA LEU A 297 12.04 -11.41 0.53
C LEU A 297 12.51 -12.71 -0.13
N GLN A 298 12.88 -12.64 -1.42
CA GLN A 298 13.58 -13.71 -2.11
C GLN A 298 14.91 -14.03 -1.42
N GLU A 299 15.71 -13.01 -1.10
CA GLU A 299 17.00 -13.16 -0.40
C GLU A 299 16.86 -13.69 1.03
N ALA A 300 15.76 -13.36 1.72
CA ALA A 300 15.44 -13.92 3.03
C ALA A 300 15.08 -15.41 2.97
N ASN A 301 14.73 -15.93 1.79
CA ASN A 301 14.35 -17.32 1.53
C ASN A 301 13.11 -17.79 2.30
N ILE A 302 12.18 -16.88 2.63
CA ILE A 302 11.01 -17.17 3.48
C ILE A 302 9.73 -17.52 2.71
N ALA A 303 9.81 -17.66 1.39
CA ALA A 303 8.66 -17.83 0.51
C ALA A 303 7.84 -19.11 0.78
N GLN A 304 8.47 -20.11 1.38
CA GLN A 304 7.85 -21.40 1.75
C GLN A 304 7.10 -21.35 3.09
N GLU A 305 7.31 -20.30 3.89
CA GLU A 305 6.69 -20.18 5.20
C GLU A 305 5.24 -19.74 5.06
N PRO A 306 4.27 -20.44 5.68
CA PRO A 306 2.89 -19.98 5.71
C PRO A 306 2.72 -18.83 6.71
N PRO A 307 1.72 -17.95 6.51
CA PRO A 307 1.26 -17.06 7.56
C PRO A 307 0.74 -17.87 8.74
N LEU A 308 1.09 -17.45 9.95
CA LEU A 308 0.54 -18.00 11.18
C LEU A 308 -0.96 -17.66 11.30
N ASN A 309 -1.69 -18.52 12.03
CA ASN A 309 -3.09 -18.31 12.39
C ASN A 309 -3.23 -17.36 13.59
#